data_AF-X1EE51-F1
#
_entry.id   AF-X1EE51-F1
#
_cell.length_a   1.000
_cell.length_b   1.000
_cell.length_c   1.000
_cell.angle_alpha   90.00
_cell.angle_beta   90.00
_cell.angle_gamma   90.00
#
_symmetry.space_group_name_H-M   'P 1'
#
loop_
_entity.id
_entity.type
_entity.pdbx_description
1 polymer ?
#
loop_
_entity_poly.entity_id
_entity_poly.type
_entity_poly.pdbx_seq_one_letter_code
_entity_poly.pdbx_strand_id
1 'polypeptide(L)'
;LITYMRTDSTRVARSAIVETREVISSKYGSQFIPPHARSFIGRVKGAQEAHEAIRPTRIRREPSLIKSHLTTAQFRLYEIIWKRMVASQMAAALFNNTTVDIKARCSASRTDYLFRTSCSVNTFPGFIILYTEGKDEAEGEKGKSSLLQHFNQCN
;
A
#
# COMPACT_ATOMS: atom_id res chain seq x y z
N LEU A 1 10.82 8.20 20.41
CA LEU A 1 10.91 7.11 19.39
C LEU A 1 10.36 7.54 18.04
N ILE A 2 9.30 8.34 18.04
CA ILE A 2 8.70 8.97 16.87
C ILE A 2 8.94 10.49 16.89
N THR A 3 8.70 11.17 15.78
CA THR A 3 8.61 12.63 15.67
C THR A 3 7.38 13.16 16.43
N TYR A 4 7.25 14.49 16.52
CA TYR A 4 6.15 15.14 17.23
C TYR A 4 4.79 14.70 16.66
N MET A 5 3.92 14.19 17.52
CA MET A 5 2.68 13.51 17.13
C MET A 5 1.52 14.44 16.74
N ARG A 6 1.63 15.74 17.05
CA ARG A 6 0.60 16.73 16.72
C ARG A 6 1.02 17.48 15.47
N THR A 7 0.72 16.89 14.32
CA THR A 7 1.04 17.43 13.00
C THR A 7 -0.07 17.10 12.01
N ASP A 8 -0.31 18.04 11.10
CA ASP A 8 -1.14 17.93 9.91
C ASP A 8 -0.31 17.77 8.62
N SER A 9 1.02 17.70 8.76
CA SER A 9 1.96 17.60 7.66
C SER A 9 2.25 16.14 7.30
N THR A 10 2.30 15.86 6.00
CA THR A 10 2.78 14.59 5.44
C THR A 10 4.21 14.69 4.92
N ARG A 11 4.85 15.84 5.09
CA ARG A 11 6.22 16.09 4.65
C ARG A 11 7.21 15.29 5.48
N VAL A 12 8.14 14.64 4.81
CA VAL A 12 9.24 13.90 5.44
C VAL A 12 10.58 14.55 5.12
N ALA A 13 11.48 14.65 6.10
CA ALA A 13 12.83 15.13 5.86
C ALA A 13 13.59 14.26 4.85
N ARG A 14 14.40 14.90 3.99
CA ARG A 14 15.20 14.21 2.97
C ARG A 14 16.12 13.14 3.57
N SER A 15 16.71 13.39 4.73
CA SER A 15 17.56 12.44 5.45
C SER A 15 16.81 11.15 5.83
N ALA A 16 15.55 11.27 6.25
CA ALA A 16 14.70 10.13 6.61
C ALA A 16 14.24 9.35 5.37
N ILE A 17 13.99 10.02 4.25
CA ILE A 17 13.70 9.38 2.96
C ILE A 17 14.90 8.51 2.52
N VAL A 18 16.11 9.07 2.58
CA VAL A 18 17.33 8.34 2.23
C VAL A 18 17.51 7.11 3.13
N GLU A 19 17.43 7.29 4.45
CA GLU A 19 17.54 6.18 5.41
C GLU A 19 16.48 5.10 5.16
N THR A 20 15.24 5.49 4.82
CA THR A 20 14.17 4.54 4.52
C THR A 20 14.46 3.74 3.26
N ARG A 21 14.95 4.40 2.20
CA ARG A 21 15.32 3.72 0.94
C ARG A 21 16.47 2.74 1.14
N GLU A 22 17.45 3.07 1.97
CA GLU A 22 18.53 2.15 2.35
C GLU A 22 17.97 0.90 3.04
N VAL A 23 17.10 1.08 4.04
CA VAL A 23 16.47 -0.03 4.78
C VAL A 23 15.61 -0.90 3.83
N ILE A 24 14.89 -0.29 2.89
CA ILE A 24 14.11 -1.03 1.90
C ILE A 24 15.03 -1.86 1.01
N SER A 25 16.13 -1.27 0.53
CA SER A 25 17.09 -1.95 -0.34
C SER A 25 17.70 -3.16 0.36
N SER A 26 18.08 -3.01 1.63
CA SER A 26 18.71 -4.09 2.40
C SER A 26 17.75 -5.22 2.76
N LYS A 27 16.47 -4.91 2.99
CA LYS A 27 15.51 -5.87 3.56
C LYS A 27 14.58 -6.52 2.55
N TYR A 28 14.15 -5.76 1.54
CA TYR A 28 13.17 -6.21 0.54
C TYR A 28 13.78 -6.32 -0.86
N GLY A 29 14.91 -5.66 -1.11
CA GLY A 29 15.61 -5.65 -2.39
C GLY A 29 15.29 -4.40 -3.23
N SER A 30 16.13 -4.17 -4.25
CA SER A 30 16.09 -2.98 -5.11
C SER A 30 14.79 -2.83 -5.89
N GLN A 31 14.12 -3.93 -6.25
CA GLN A 31 12.82 -3.93 -6.94
C GLN A 31 11.69 -3.27 -6.15
N PHE A 32 11.81 -3.18 -4.81
CA PHE A 32 10.85 -2.48 -3.96
C PHE A 32 11.13 -0.99 -3.84
N ILE A 33 12.16 -0.46 -4.52
CA ILE A 33 12.50 0.95 -4.51
C ILE A 33 12.03 1.60 -5.80
N PRO A 34 11.15 2.62 -5.74
CA PRO A 34 10.80 3.38 -6.92
C PRO A 34 12.00 4.19 -7.43
N PRO A 35 12.13 4.40 -8.75
CA PRO A 35 13.25 5.13 -9.35
C PRO A 35 13.47 6.50 -8.73
N HIS A 36 12.37 7.21 -8.44
CA HIS A 36 12.38 8.50 -7.76
C HIS A 36 11.80 8.38 -6.36
N ALA A 37 12.34 9.15 -5.42
CA ALA A 37 11.80 9.26 -4.07
C ALA A 37 10.38 9.82 -4.12
N ARG A 38 9.47 9.26 -3.31
CA ARG A 38 8.09 9.75 -3.26
C ARG A 38 8.02 10.95 -2.33
N SER A 39 7.44 12.03 -2.83
CA SER A 39 7.14 13.23 -2.04
C SER A 39 5.64 13.34 -1.87
N PHE A 40 5.20 13.52 -0.63
CA PHE A 40 3.81 13.76 -0.28
C PHE A 40 3.74 15.14 0.35
N ILE A 41 3.23 16.11 -0.42
CA ILE A 41 3.04 17.49 0.02
C ILE A 41 1.54 17.72 0.09
N GLY A 42 0.99 17.81 1.31
CA GLY A 42 -0.38 18.25 1.52
C GLY A 42 -0.50 19.75 1.28
N ARG A 43 -1.63 20.20 0.70
CA ARG A 43 -2.00 21.63 0.74
C ARG A 43 -2.54 21.94 2.13
N VAL A 44 -1.69 22.44 3.02
CA VAL A 44 -2.12 22.93 4.33
C VAL A 44 -2.19 24.46 4.27
N LYS A 45 -3.32 25.05 4.65
CA LYS A 45 -3.47 26.52 4.73
C LYS A 45 -2.85 27.02 6.03
N GLY A 46 -1.64 27.60 5.98
CA GLY A 46 -1.07 28.42 7.07
C GLY A 46 0.39 28.14 7.40
N ALA A 47 1.03 29.06 8.14
CA ALA A 47 2.46 29.04 8.49
C ALA A 47 2.93 27.87 9.39
N GLN A 48 2.10 26.85 9.63
CA GLN A 48 2.46 25.61 10.33
C GLN A 48 3.22 24.60 9.42
N GLU A 49 3.53 24.99 8.17
CA GLU A 49 4.28 24.24 7.14
C GLU A 49 5.71 23.75 7.53
N ALA A 50 6.18 24.08 8.73
CA ALA A 50 7.44 23.60 9.27
C ALA A 50 7.35 22.21 9.93
N HIS A 51 6.16 21.65 10.11
CA HIS A 51 6.01 20.36 10.80
C HIS A 51 6.35 19.16 9.90
N GLU A 52 6.95 18.15 10.51
CA GLU A 52 7.31 16.88 9.89
C GLU A 52 6.26 15.82 10.20
N ALA A 53 6.01 14.92 9.24
CA ALA A 53 5.12 13.77 9.42
C ALA A 53 5.48 12.93 10.65
N ILE A 54 4.48 12.25 11.21
CA ILE A 54 4.68 11.29 12.28
C ILE A 54 5.42 10.06 11.72
N ARG A 55 6.68 9.88 12.12
CA ARG A 55 7.54 8.78 11.68
C ARG A 55 8.52 8.38 12.77
N PRO A 56 9.19 7.22 12.68
CA PRO A 56 10.31 6.91 13.55
C PRO A 56 11.43 7.97 13.42
N THR A 57 12.06 8.34 14.52
CA THR A 57 13.21 9.27 14.48
C THR A 57 14.43 8.67 13.78
N ARG A 58 14.57 7.34 13.81
CA ARG A 58 15.52 6.53 13.06
C ARG A 58 14.80 5.32 12.50
N ILE A 59 14.91 5.08 11.19
CA ILE A 59 14.20 3.99 10.52
C ILE A 59 14.84 2.63 10.86
N ARG A 60 16.15 2.61 11.15
CA ARG A 60 16.87 1.42 11.61
C ARG A 60 16.41 0.87 12.98
N ARG A 61 15.59 1.63 13.73
CA ARG A 61 14.94 1.12 14.95
C ARG A 61 13.76 0.24 14.54
N GLU A 62 14.05 -0.94 14.00
CA GLU A 62 12.99 -1.86 13.59
C GLU A 62 12.10 -2.24 14.79
N PRO A 63 10.77 -2.41 14.62
CA PRO A 63 9.88 -2.79 15.70
C PRO A 63 10.37 -4.01 16.48
N SER A 64 10.92 -5.02 15.80
CA SER A 64 11.49 -6.23 16.42
C SER A 64 12.62 -5.94 17.41
N LEU A 65 13.45 -4.92 17.14
CA LEU A 65 14.61 -4.56 17.96
C LEU A 65 14.24 -3.77 19.21
N ILE A 66 13.09 -3.11 19.23
CA ILE A 66 12.70 -2.23 20.34
C ILE A 66 11.52 -2.77 21.15
N LYS A 67 10.97 -3.92 20.75
CA LYS A 67 9.77 -4.53 21.36
C LYS A 67 9.94 -4.77 22.86
N SER A 68 11.11 -5.19 23.31
CA SER A 68 11.42 -5.44 24.73
C SER A 68 11.35 -4.19 25.62
N HIS A 69 11.47 -3.00 25.03
CA HIS A 69 11.50 -1.72 25.75
C HIS A 69 10.15 -1.01 25.76
N LEU A 70 9.10 -1.63 25.21
CA LEU A 70 7.79 -1.02 25.01
C LEU A 70 6.69 -1.86 25.63
N THR A 71 5.65 -1.19 26.11
CA THR A 71 4.39 -1.89 26.41
C THR A 71 3.76 -2.38 25.11
N THR A 72 2.87 -3.37 25.19
CA THR A 72 2.14 -3.90 24.02
C THR A 72 1.45 -2.80 23.20
N ALA A 73 0.84 -1.82 23.87
CA ALA A 73 0.15 -0.71 23.20
C ALA A 73 1.14 0.22 22.46
N GLN A 74 2.26 0.58 23.11
CA GLN A 74 3.29 1.41 22.49
C GLN A 74 3.96 0.71 21.31
N PHE A 75 4.23 -0.59 21.44
CA PHE A 75 4.77 -1.41 20.37
C PHE A 75 3.84 -1.43 19.15
N ARG A 76 2.54 -1.70 19.34
CA ARG A 76 1.55 -1.71 18.25
C ARG A 76 1.48 -0.36 17.53
N LEU A 77 1.46 0.73 18.28
CA LEU A 77 1.46 2.09 17.71
C LEU A 77 2.74 2.35 16.91
N TYR A 78 3.90 2.03 17.50
CA TYR A 78 5.18 2.20 16.84
C TYR A 78 5.28 1.36 15.56
N GLU A 79 4.83 0.12 15.60
CA GLU A 79 4.83 -0.80 14.47
C GLU A 79 4.00 -0.25 13.30
N ILE A 80 2.80 0.28 13.57
CA ILE A 80 1.96 0.88 12.53
C ILE A 80 2.64 2.12 11.92
N ILE A 81 3.20 3.00 12.75
CA ILE A 81 3.92 4.20 12.28
C ILE A 81 5.15 3.81 11.44
N TRP A 82 5.91 2.81 11.88
CA TRP A 82 7.09 2.31 11.17
C TRP A 82 6.70 1.70 9.81
N LYS A 83 5.69 0.81 9.79
CA LYS A 83 5.19 0.18 8.56
C LYS A 83 4.69 1.22 7.57
N ARG A 84 3.92 2.22 8.03
CA ARG A 84 3.41 3.31 7.19
C ARG A 84 4.55 4.14 6.58
N MET A 85 5.55 4.50 7.38
CA MET A 85 6.71 5.27 6.91
C MET A 85 7.49 4.51 5.84
N VAL A 86 7.82 3.24 6.08
CA VAL A 86 8.58 2.42 5.13
C VAL A 86 7.78 2.17 3.86
N ALA A 87 6.51 1.77 3.98
CA ALA A 87 5.61 1.55 2.85
C ALA A 87 5.46 2.81 1.97
N SER A 88 5.49 4.01 2.55
CA SER A 88 5.38 5.27 1.80
C SER A 88 6.49 5.47 0.76
N GLN A 89 7.66 4.84 0.95
CA GLN A 89 8.81 4.95 0.04
C GLN A 89 9.01 3.69 -0.82
N MET A 90 8.12 2.70 -0.72
CA MET A 90 8.19 1.46 -1.50
C MET A 90 7.53 1.62 -2.89
N ALA A 91 7.85 0.69 -3.79
CA ALA A 91 7.25 0.58 -5.11
C ALA A 91 5.75 0.27 -5.03
N ALA A 92 5.00 0.67 -6.06
CA ALA A 92 3.56 0.41 -6.11
C ALA A 92 3.30 -1.09 -6.31
N ALA A 93 2.18 -1.57 -5.80
CA ALA A 93 1.72 -2.90 -6.16
C ALA A 93 1.26 -2.91 -7.63
N LEU A 94 1.55 -4.00 -8.35
CA LEU A 94 1.11 -4.21 -9.72
C LEU A 94 0.07 -5.34 -9.73
N PHE A 95 -1.01 -5.09 -10.46
CA PHE A 95 -2.12 -6.02 -10.62
C PHE A 95 -2.42 -6.22 -12.09
N ASN A 96 -2.62 -7.47 -12.48
CA ASN A 96 -3.19 -7.82 -13.78
C ASN A 96 -4.69 -7.95 -13.63
N ASN A 97 -5.43 -7.05 -14.27
CA ASN A 97 -6.88 -7.05 -14.29
C ASN A 97 -7.38 -7.68 -15.59
N THR A 98 -8.21 -8.71 -15.46
CA THR A 98 -8.85 -9.40 -16.59
C THR A 98 -10.36 -9.22 -16.48
N THR A 99 -10.96 -8.58 -17.47
CA THR A 99 -12.42 -8.44 -17.58
C THR A 99 -12.91 -9.26 -18.77
N VAL A 100 -13.91 -10.12 -18.53
CA VAL A 100 -14.52 -10.96 -19.57
C VAL A 100 -15.98 -10.58 -19.71
N ASP A 101 -16.35 -10.22 -20.93
CA ASP A 101 -17.71 -9.90 -21.34
C ASP A 101 -18.29 -11.06 -22.16
N ILE A 102 -19.34 -11.69 -21.64
CA ILE A 102 -20.03 -12.85 -22.23
C ILE A 102 -21.38 -12.37 -22.77
N LYS A 103 -21.49 -12.33 -24.10
CA LYS A 103 -22.77 -12.07 -24.79
C LYS A 103 -23.55 -13.38 -24.88
N ALA A 104 -24.74 -13.43 -24.31
CA ALA A 104 -25.61 -14.59 -24.36
C ALA A 104 -26.91 -14.24 -25.09
N ARG A 105 -27.25 -15.04 -26.10
CA ARG A 105 -28.54 -14.98 -26.80
C ARG A 105 -29.32 -16.26 -26.49
N CYS A 106 -30.58 -16.13 -26.11
CA CYS A 106 -31.44 -17.27 -25.85
C CYS A 106 -32.37 -17.46 -27.05
N SER A 107 -32.44 -18.67 -27.62
CA SER A 107 -33.32 -18.92 -28.79
C SER A 107 -34.81 -18.70 -28.48
N ALA A 108 -35.20 -18.74 -27.19
CA ALA A 108 -36.57 -18.52 -26.73
C ALA A 108 -36.89 -17.05 -26.40
N SER A 109 -35.91 -16.14 -26.42
CA SER A 109 -36.07 -14.73 -26.08
C SER A 109 -35.40 -13.84 -27.13
N ARG A 110 -36.07 -12.76 -27.57
CA ARG A 110 -35.47 -11.78 -28.49
C ARG A 110 -34.46 -10.84 -27.82
N THR A 111 -34.23 -10.99 -26.52
CA THR A 111 -33.33 -10.13 -25.76
C THR A 111 -31.91 -10.70 -25.75
N ASP A 112 -30.94 -9.88 -26.14
CA ASP A 112 -29.52 -10.17 -25.96
C ASP A 112 -29.09 -9.80 -24.53
N TYR A 113 -28.39 -10.72 -23.85
CA TYR A 113 -27.87 -10.52 -22.49
C TYR A 113 -26.37 -10.33 -22.51
N LEU A 114 -25.84 -9.50 -21.60
CA LEU A 114 -24.42 -9.31 -21.39
C LEU A 114 -24.08 -9.63 -19.93
N PHE A 115 -23.22 -10.62 -19.72
CA PHE A 115 -22.62 -10.91 -18.44
C PHE A 115 -21.20 -10.37 -18.43
N ARG A 116 -20.77 -9.77 -17.32
CA ARG A 116 -19.41 -9.31 -17.11
C ARG A 116 -18.85 -9.95 -15.87
N THR A 117 -17.66 -10.52 -15.97
CA THR A 117 -16.86 -10.94 -14.81
C THR A 117 -15.51 -10.23 -14.84
N SER A 118 -14.90 -10.04 -13.68
CA SER A 118 -13.59 -9.41 -13.56
C SER A 118 -12.75 -10.10 -12.50
N CYS A 119 -11.47 -10.27 -12.80
CA CYS A 119 -10.44 -10.84 -11.94
C CYS A 119 -9.30 -9.85 -11.82
N SER A 120 -8.67 -9.82 -10.65
CA SER A 120 -7.43 -9.07 -10.42
C SER A 120 -6.42 -10.01 -9.77
N VAL A 121 -5.24 -10.15 -10.37
CA VAL A 121 -4.13 -10.97 -9.87
C VAL A 121 -2.97 -10.04 -9.52
N ASN A 122 -2.50 -10.11 -8.28
CA ASN A 122 -1.32 -9.38 -7.84
C ASN A 122 -0.06 -9.97 -8.48
N THR A 123 0.59 -9.23 -9.37
CA THR A 123 1.83 -9.65 -10.05
C THR A 123 3.08 -9.15 -9.33
N PHE A 124 2.96 -8.05 -8.58
CA PHE A 124 4.03 -7.55 -7.74
C PHE A 124 3.42 -6.85 -6.51
N PRO A 125 3.69 -7.33 -5.29
CA PRO A 125 2.97 -6.83 -4.12
C PRO A 125 3.41 -5.41 -3.69
N GLY A 126 4.59 -4.93 -4.09
CA GLY A 126 5.06 -3.58 -3.75
C GLY A 126 4.95 -3.28 -2.25
N PHE A 127 4.43 -2.11 -1.90
CA PHE A 127 4.25 -1.69 -0.50
C PHE A 127 3.26 -2.56 0.31
N ILE A 128 2.38 -3.34 -0.35
CA ILE A 128 1.34 -4.15 0.31
C ILE A 128 1.95 -5.27 1.17
N ILE A 129 3.17 -5.71 0.89
CA ILE A 129 3.85 -6.71 1.74
C ILE A 129 4.03 -6.24 3.19
N LEU A 130 4.03 -4.92 3.40
CA LEU A 130 4.33 -4.32 4.68
C LEU A 130 3.12 -3.62 5.29
N TYR A 131 2.27 -3.03 4.45
CA TYR A 131 1.17 -2.20 4.91
C TYR A 131 -0.03 -2.37 3.99
N THR A 132 -1.13 -2.84 4.57
CA THR A 132 -2.47 -2.78 4.00
C THR A 132 -3.29 -1.88 4.91
N GLU A 133 -3.97 -0.89 4.33
CA GLU A 133 -4.94 -0.10 5.08
C GLU A 133 -6.03 -1.06 5.60
N GLY A 134 -6.34 -0.99 6.90
CA GLY A 134 -7.49 -1.71 7.44
C GLY A 134 -8.74 -1.18 6.74
N LYS A 135 -9.55 -2.08 6.17
CA LYS A 135 -10.85 -1.69 5.65
C LYS A 135 -11.78 -1.43 6.83
N ASP A 136 -12.40 -0.26 6.85
CA ASP A 136 -13.56 -0.03 7.71
C ASP A 136 -14.65 -1.06 7.35
N GLU A 137 -15.37 -1.59 8.34
CA GLU A 137 -16.33 -2.71 8.20
C GLU A 137 -17.54 -2.43 7.27
N ALA A 138 -17.54 -1.34 6.51
CA ALA A 138 -18.63 -0.94 5.61
C ALA A 138 -18.40 -1.25 4.12
N GLU A 139 -17.20 -1.64 3.68
CA GLU A 139 -16.95 -1.96 2.26
C GLU A 139 -16.55 -3.42 2.06
N GLY A 140 -17.55 -4.19 1.57
CA GLY A 140 -17.46 -5.62 1.30
C GLY A 140 -16.21 -6.06 0.53
N GLU A 141 -15.80 -7.29 0.84
CA GLU A 141 -14.65 -8.00 0.30
C GLU A 141 -14.58 -8.03 -1.25
N LYS A 142 -14.12 -6.96 -1.90
CA LYS A 142 -13.61 -7.00 -3.28
C LYS A 142 -12.14 -7.42 -3.31
N GLY A 143 -11.84 -8.58 -2.73
CA GLY A 143 -10.46 -9.05 -2.55
C GLY A 143 -10.27 -10.56 -2.59
N LYS A 144 -11.31 -11.34 -2.91
CA LYS A 144 -11.09 -12.75 -3.27
C LYS A 144 -10.63 -12.78 -4.72
N SER A 145 -9.34 -13.07 -4.92
CA SER A 145 -8.77 -13.37 -6.23
C SER A 145 -9.43 -14.64 -6.77
N SER A 146 -10.56 -14.47 -7.45
CA SER A 146 -11.12 -15.49 -8.33
C SER A 146 -10.13 -15.64 -9.48
N LEU A 147 -9.27 -16.67 -9.45
CA LEU A 147 -8.41 -17.00 -10.57
C LEU A 147 -9.31 -17.45 -11.73
N LEU A 148 -9.50 -16.57 -12.72
CA LEU A 148 -10.06 -17.00 -14.00
C LEU A 148 -9.02 -17.89 -14.67
N GLN A 149 -9.38 -19.14 -14.95
CA GLN A 149 -8.52 -20.01 -15.76
C GLN A 149 -8.35 -19.41 -17.16
N HIS A 150 -7.20 -19.66 -17.79
CA HIS A 150 -6.85 -19.15 -19.10
C HIS A 150 -7.97 -19.47 -20.12
N PHE A 151 -8.69 -18.44 -20.56
CA PHE A 151 -9.61 -18.56 -21.69
C PHE A 151 -8.78 -18.52 -22.98
N ASN A 152 -8.46 -19.69 -23.53
CA ASN A 152 -8.02 -19.75 -24.93
C ASN A 152 -9.20 -19.36 -25.81
N GLN A 153 -9.03 -18.30 -26.60
CA GLN A 153 -9.88 -18.03 -27.74
C GLN A 153 -9.75 -19.20 -28.73
N CYS A 154 -10.68 -20.15 -28.67
CA CYS A 154 -10.93 -21.03 -29.80
C CYS A 154 -11.58 -20.17 -30.90
N ASN A 155 -10.81 -19.90 -31.96
CA ASN A 155 -11.33 -19.51 -33.27
C ASN A 155 -12.21 -20.63 -33.83
#